data_AF-A0A7S2RLW0-F1
#
_entry.id   AF-A0A7S2RLW0-F1
#
_cell.length_a   1.000
_cell.length_b   1.000
_cell.length_c   1.000
_cell.angle_alpha   90.00
_cell.angle_beta   90.00
_cell.angle_gamma   90.00
#
_symmetry.space_group_name_H-M   'P 1'
#
loop_
_entity.id
_entity.type
_entity.pdbx_description
1 polymer ?
#
loop_
_entity_poly.entity_id
_entity_poly.type
_entity_poly.pdbx_seq_one_letter_code
_entity_poly.pdbx_strand_id
1 'polypeptide(L)'
;KEKRYSAFWRGMDPEESPDYYEIVATPMDLEKIRNRIDARCYSTLEAFLEDVELIQRNAEAYNPRAVREARGRDVLHHAHHLVDAVNSHVHSLNSRVGYVFRRCKAIAARTRDEQQQERDGLGGNTGGASEHGRPAPRTHGRNTRSQGIEDALASTESEEMQAG
;
A
#
# COMPACT_ATOMS: atom_id res chain seq x y z
N LYS A 1 13.58 -12.92 18.48
CA LYS A 1 12.99 -13.63 17.32
C LYS A 1 11.94 -14.58 17.84
N GLU A 2 10.71 -14.51 17.34
CA GLU A 2 9.65 -15.44 17.75
C GLU A 2 9.98 -16.84 17.22
N LYS A 3 10.14 -17.82 18.12
CA LYS A 3 10.55 -19.18 17.73
C LYS A 3 9.51 -19.88 16.84
N ARG A 4 8.23 -19.51 16.95
CA ARG A 4 7.11 -20.10 16.21
C ARG A 4 7.23 -20.02 14.68
N TYR A 5 7.89 -19.00 14.15
CA TYR A 5 8.05 -18.82 12.70
C TYR A 5 9.43 -19.24 12.18
N SER A 6 10.25 -19.86 13.03
CA SER A 6 11.60 -20.27 12.65
C SER A 6 11.60 -21.23 11.45
N ALA A 7 10.61 -22.12 11.37
CA ALA A 7 10.43 -23.06 10.27
C ALA A 7 10.10 -22.41 8.92
N PHE A 8 9.67 -21.14 8.91
CA PHE A 8 9.31 -20.40 7.69
C PHE A 8 10.30 -19.27 7.39
N TRP A 9 11.36 -19.11 8.21
CA TRP A 9 12.27 -17.99 8.09
C TRP A 9 13.20 -18.12 6.87
N ARG A 10 13.67 -19.32 6.57
CA ARG A 10 14.42 -19.63 5.35
C ARG A 10 13.76 -20.80 4.64
N GLY A 11 14.00 -20.91 3.34
CA GLY A 11 13.62 -22.08 2.55
C GLY A 11 14.19 -23.37 3.14
N MET A 12 13.55 -24.49 2.77
CA MET A 12 13.92 -25.83 3.21
C MET A 12 15.22 -26.29 2.56
N ASP A 13 16.12 -26.88 3.34
CA ASP A 13 17.35 -27.45 2.80
C ASP A 13 17.04 -28.77 2.06
N PRO A 14 17.39 -28.92 0.76
CA PRO A 14 17.22 -30.18 0.04
C PRO A 14 17.92 -31.38 0.70
N GLU A 15 19.00 -31.17 1.46
CA GLU A 15 19.67 -32.25 2.19
C GLU A 15 18.86 -32.72 3.40
N GLU A 16 18.16 -31.81 4.08
CA GLU A 16 17.28 -32.14 5.20
C GLU A 16 15.95 -32.73 4.74
N SER A 17 15.50 -32.36 3.54
CA SER A 17 14.21 -32.77 2.98
C SER A 17 14.26 -32.94 1.45
N PRO A 18 14.75 -34.10 0.97
CA PRO A 18 14.98 -34.32 -0.46
C PRO A 18 13.72 -34.26 -1.33
N ASP A 19 12.56 -34.58 -0.76
CA ASP A 19 11.26 -34.63 -1.44
C ASP A 19 10.50 -33.29 -1.46
N TYR A 20 10.99 -32.27 -0.74
CA TYR A 20 10.25 -31.02 -0.55
C TYR A 20 9.94 -30.32 -1.88
N TYR A 21 10.94 -30.21 -2.74
CA TYR A 21 10.83 -29.51 -4.03
C TYR A 21 10.12 -30.34 -5.12
N GLU A 22 9.85 -31.61 -4.87
CA GLU A 22 9.00 -32.45 -5.72
C GLU A 22 7.51 -32.25 -5.38
N ILE A 23 7.21 -32.00 -4.09
CA ILE A 23 5.85 -31.81 -3.59
C ILE A 23 5.41 -30.34 -3.69
N VAL A 24 6.30 -29.41 -3.35
CA VAL A 24 6.02 -27.97 -3.32
C VAL A 24 6.41 -27.32 -4.65
N ALA A 25 5.39 -27.02 -5.46
CA ALA A 25 5.58 -26.45 -6.79
C ALA A 25 6.16 -25.03 -6.80
N THR A 26 5.84 -24.20 -5.79
CA THR A 26 6.32 -22.81 -5.72
C THR A 26 6.81 -22.49 -4.31
N PRO A 27 8.10 -22.74 -4.01
CA PRO A 27 8.66 -22.52 -2.68
C PRO A 27 8.67 -21.05 -2.26
N MET A 28 8.16 -20.76 -1.07
CA MET A 28 8.12 -19.42 -0.48
C MET A 28 8.54 -19.44 1.00
N ASP A 29 9.19 -18.38 1.46
CA ASP A 29 9.68 -18.22 2.84
C ASP A 29 9.75 -16.73 3.22
N LEU A 30 9.85 -16.44 4.53
CA LEU A 30 9.83 -15.06 5.03
C LEU A 30 11.07 -14.24 4.64
N GLU A 31 12.21 -14.89 4.40
CA GLU A 31 13.41 -14.20 3.90
C GLU A 31 13.21 -13.75 2.45
N LYS A 32 12.62 -14.57 1.58
CA LYS A 32 12.21 -14.16 0.23
C LYS A 32 11.20 -13.03 0.26
N ILE A 33 10.16 -13.12 1.10
CA ILE A 33 9.16 -12.05 1.24
C ILE A 33 9.84 -10.74 1.68
N ARG A 34 10.75 -10.79 2.68
CA ARG A 34 11.53 -9.62 3.10
C ARG A 34 12.32 -9.04 1.93
N ASN A 35 13.06 -9.87 1.20
CA ASN A 35 13.87 -9.41 0.08
C ASN A 35 13.00 -8.80 -1.04
N ARG A 36 11.81 -9.34 -1.31
CA ARG A 36 10.84 -8.78 -2.26
C ARG A 36 10.27 -7.43 -1.79
N ILE A 37 10.06 -7.24 -0.48
CA ILE A 37 9.69 -5.94 0.09
C ILE A 37 10.80 -4.92 -0.13
N ASP A 38 12.05 -5.28 0.22
CA ASP A 38 13.22 -4.40 0.10
C ASP A 38 13.46 -4.00 -1.37
N ALA A 39 13.21 -4.93 -2.30
CA ALA A 39 13.27 -4.71 -3.74
C ALA A 39 12.02 -4.01 -4.33
N ARG A 40 11.04 -3.63 -3.51
CA ARG A 40 9.78 -2.98 -3.93
C ARG A 40 8.97 -3.78 -4.97
N CYS A 41 9.03 -5.11 -4.90
CA CYS A 41 8.35 -6.00 -5.85
C CYS A 41 6.83 -6.16 -5.61
N TYR A 42 6.31 -5.68 -4.48
CA TYR A 42 4.87 -5.74 -4.18
C TYR A 42 4.23 -4.38 -4.44
N SER A 43 3.57 -4.24 -5.59
CA SER A 43 2.83 -3.03 -5.95
C SER A 43 1.50 -2.91 -5.21
N THR A 44 0.95 -4.04 -4.77
CA THR A 44 -0.34 -4.12 -4.08
C THR A 44 -0.20 -4.94 -2.80
N LEU A 45 -1.14 -4.74 -1.87
CA LEU A 45 -1.18 -5.51 -0.63
C LEU A 45 -1.56 -6.97 -0.90
N GLU A 46 -2.42 -7.18 -1.88
CA GLU A 46 -2.90 -8.48 -2.35
C GLU A 46 -1.72 -9.34 -2.81
N ALA A 47 -0.80 -8.79 -3.61
CA ALA A 47 0.39 -9.51 -4.08
C ALA A 47 1.32 -9.92 -2.93
N PHE A 48 1.38 -9.13 -1.85
CA PHE A 48 2.12 -9.50 -0.64
C PHE A 48 1.39 -10.60 0.14
N LEU A 49 0.06 -10.51 0.29
CA LEU A 49 -0.75 -11.51 0.98
C LEU A 49 -0.72 -12.87 0.27
N GLU A 50 -0.72 -12.89 -1.06
CA GLU A 50 -0.63 -14.11 -1.86
C GLU A 50 0.62 -14.93 -1.52
N ASP A 51 1.77 -14.28 -1.32
CA ASP A 51 3.02 -14.94 -0.93
C ASP A 51 2.99 -15.43 0.53
N VAL A 52 2.35 -14.68 1.43
CA VAL A 52 2.16 -15.11 2.83
C VAL A 52 1.25 -16.35 2.88
N GLU A 53 0.16 -16.35 2.13
CA GLU A 53 -0.75 -17.50 2.00
C GLU A 53 -0.08 -18.68 1.28
N LEU A 54 0.86 -18.42 0.38
CA LEU A 54 1.64 -19.47 -0.28
C LEU A 54 2.50 -20.26 0.71
N ILE A 55 3.05 -19.61 1.76
CA ILE A 55 3.75 -20.32 2.85
C ILE A 55 2.81 -21.32 3.53
N GLN A 56 1.56 -20.92 3.82
CA GLN A 56 0.55 -21.79 4.42
C GLN A 56 0.19 -22.95 3.49
N ARG A 57 -0.12 -22.67 2.22
CA ARG A 57 -0.48 -23.70 1.23
C ARG A 57 0.66 -24.71 1.03
N ASN A 58 1.91 -24.25 1.00
CA ASN A 58 3.08 -25.13 0.92
C ASN A 58 3.24 -25.99 2.17
N ALA A 59 2.98 -25.44 3.36
CA ALA A 59 2.99 -26.20 4.61
C ALA A 59 1.91 -27.29 4.61
N GLU A 60 0.70 -26.98 4.14
CA GLU A 60 -0.41 -27.95 3.98
C GLU A 60 -0.07 -29.04 2.97
N ALA A 61 0.48 -28.67 1.82
CA ALA A 61 0.87 -29.61 0.76
C ALA A 61 1.98 -30.58 1.21
N TYR A 62 3.00 -30.06 1.90
CA TYR A 62 4.14 -30.86 2.35
C TYR A 62 3.85 -31.70 3.60
N ASN A 63 2.89 -31.28 4.44
CA ASN A 63 2.55 -31.99 5.68
C ASN A 63 1.15 -32.64 5.64
N PRO A 64 0.80 -33.47 4.64
CA PRO A 64 -0.55 -34.02 4.48
C PRO A 64 -0.92 -35.01 5.59
N ARG A 65 0.06 -35.55 6.33
CA ARG A 65 -0.14 -36.48 7.45
C ARG A 65 -0.21 -35.79 8.81
N ALA A 66 -0.28 -34.46 8.87
CA ALA A 66 -0.31 -33.71 10.13
C ALA A 66 -1.35 -34.21 11.14
N VAL A 67 -2.50 -34.72 10.69
CA VAL A 67 -3.50 -35.33 11.58
C VAL A 67 -2.91 -36.43 12.48
N ARG A 68 -1.91 -37.18 11.99
CA ARG A 68 -1.30 -38.30 12.71
C ARG A 68 -0.01 -37.94 13.44
N GLU A 69 0.65 -36.85 13.07
CA GLU A 69 2.00 -36.49 13.57
C GLU A 69 2.00 -35.15 14.30
N ALA A 70 2.45 -35.13 15.55
CA ALA A 70 2.47 -33.92 16.38
C ALA A 70 3.27 -32.79 15.72
N ARG A 71 4.44 -33.11 15.18
CA ARG A 71 5.31 -32.15 14.48
C ARG A 71 4.61 -31.50 13.29
N GLY A 72 3.86 -32.26 12.49
CA GLY A 72 3.10 -31.73 11.36
C GLY A 72 1.99 -30.78 11.81
N ARG A 73 1.29 -31.09 12.91
CA ARG A 73 0.25 -30.19 13.47
C ARG A 73 0.84 -28.86 13.92
N ASP A 74 1.99 -28.88 14.59
CA ASP A 74 2.63 -27.66 15.08
C ASP A 74 3.02 -26.76 13.91
N VAL A 75 3.57 -27.33 12.84
CA VAL A 75 3.91 -26.59 11.62
C VAL A 75 2.67 -25.95 11.00
N LEU A 76 1.59 -26.70 10.79
CA LEU A 76 0.35 -26.14 10.24
C LEU A 76 -0.26 -25.06 11.15
N HIS A 77 -0.28 -25.28 12.47
CA HIS A 77 -0.78 -24.30 13.42
C HIS A 77 -0.01 -22.98 13.32
N HIS A 78 1.33 -23.05 13.24
CA HIS A 78 2.15 -21.86 13.08
C HIS A 78 1.93 -21.17 11.72
N ALA A 79 1.66 -21.94 10.66
CA ALA A 79 1.36 -21.39 9.33
C ALA A 79 0.02 -20.63 9.31
N HIS A 80 -1.04 -21.20 9.89
CA HIS A 80 -2.32 -20.49 10.03
C HIS A 80 -2.17 -19.23 10.90
N HIS A 81 -1.48 -19.34 12.03
CA HIS A 81 -1.24 -18.20 12.91
C HIS A 81 -0.45 -17.08 12.22
N LEU A 82 0.48 -17.41 11.31
CA LEU A 82 1.19 -16.42 10.51
C LEU A 82 0.21 -15.59 9.64
N VAL A 83 -0.67 -16.26 8.90
CA VAL A 83 -1.67 -15.61 8.05
C VAL A 83 -2.63 -14.75 8.87
N ASP A 84 -3.13 -15.29 10.00
CA ASP A 84 -4.02 -14.55 10.90
C ASP A 84 -3.37 -13.30 11.49
N ALA A 85 -2.10 -13.42 11.92
CA ALA A 85 -1.35 -12.29 12.45
C ALA A 85 -1.14 -11.20 11.39
N VAL A 86 -0.81 -11.59 10.16
CA VAL A 86 -0.66 -10.66 9.04
C VAL A 86 -1.99 -9.99 8.70
N ASN A 87 -3.08 -10.75 8.61
CA ASN A 87 -4.41 -10.21 8.34
C ASN A 87 -4.89 -9.24 9.42
N SER A 88 -4.61 -9.53 10.69
CA SER A 88 -4.87 -8.62 11.80
C SER A 88 -4.10 -7.31 11.66
N HIS A 89 -2.82 -7.38 11.28
CA HIS A 89 -2.02 -6.18 11.01
C HIS A 89 -2.54 -5.39 9.82
N VAL A 90 -2.90 -6.06 8.72
CA VAL A 90 -3.52 -5.46 7.55
C VAL A 90 -4.80 -4.73 7.94
N HIS A 91 -5.68 -5.37 8.71
CA HIS A 91 -6.91 -4.75 9.15
C HIS A 91 -6.68 -3.51 10.02
N SER A 92 -5.69 -3.56 10.93
CA SER A 92 -5.28 -2.42 11.75
C SER A 92 -4.72 -1.27 10.90
N LEU A 93 -3.88 -1.58 9.92
CA LEU A 93 -3.31 -0.61 8.98
C LEU A 93 -4.41 0.01 8.12
N ASN A 94 -5.28 -0.78 7.50
CA ASN A 94 -6.39 -0.29 6.69
C ASN A 94 -7.36 0.57 7.51
N SER A 95 -7.58 0.23 8.77
CA SER A 95 -8.40 1.05 9.67
C SER A 95 -7.77 2.42 9.94
N ARG A 96 -6.45 2.45 10.21
CA ARG A 96 -5.70 3.68 10.51
C ARG A 96 -5.45 4.54 9.27
N VAL A 97 -4.87 3.94 8.23
CA VAL A 97 -4.51 4.59 6.97
C VAL A 97 -5.77 4.93 6.18
N GLY A 98 -6.76 4.04 6.14
CA GLY A 98 -8.05 4.33 5.53
C GLY A 98 -8.78 5.49 6.21
N TYR A 99 -8.65 5.66 7.54
CA TYR A 99 -9.16 6.86 8.21
C TYR A 99 -8.46 8.12 7.70
N VAL A 100 -7.12 8.11 7.62
CA VAL A 100 -6.34 9.25 7.12
C VAL A 100 -6.72 9.57 5.67
N PHE A 101 -6.79 8.59 4.77
CA PHE A 101 -7.22 8.82 3.39
C PHE A 101 -8.64 9.38 3.30
N ARG A 102 -9.60 8.84 4.07
CA ARG A 102 -10.98 9.38 4.13
C ARG A 102 -10.97 10.84 4.61
N ARG A 103 -10.16 11.16 5.61
CA ARG A 103 -9.99 12.51 6.16
C ARG A 103 -9.34 13.46 5.17
N CYS A 104 -8.27 13.06 4.49
CA CYS A 104 -7.61 13.84 3.46
C CYS A 104 -8.57 14.11 2.29
N LYS A 105 -9.33 13.10 1.84
CA LYS A 105 -10.34 13.25 0.79
C LYS A 105 -11.45 14.21 1.20
N ALA A 106 -11.92 14.14 2.45
CA ALA A 106 -12.92 15.06 2.99
C ALA A 106 -12.40 16.51 3.11
N ILE A 107 -11.14 16.70 3.46
CA ILE A 107 -10.50 18.04 3.51
C ILE A 107 -10.35 18.59 2.09
N ALA A 108 -9.84 17.79 1.16
CA ALA A 108 -9.66 18.20 -0.24
C ALA A 108 -11.00 18.55 -0.91
N ALA A 109 -12.08 17.84 -0.59
CA ALA A 109 -13.42 18.17 -1.08
C ALA A 109 -13.90 19.54 -0.56
N ARG A 110 -13.69 19.83 0.73
CA ARG A 110 -14.07 21.13 1.33
C ARG A 110 -13.32 22.31 0.70
N THR A 111 -12.03 22.16 0.47
CA THR A 111 -11.22 23.21 -0.18
C THR A 111 -11.68 23.47 -1.62
N ARG A 112 -12.18 22.44 -2.32
CA ARG A 112 -12.72 22.58 -3.67
C ARG A 112 -14.08 23.30 -3.66
N ASP A 113 -14.92 23.05 -2.66
CA ASP A 113 -16.21 23.74 -2.48
C ASP A 113 -16.02 25.20 -2.04
N GLU A 114 -15.07 25.50 -1.14
CA GLU A 114 -14.73 26.86 -0.71
C GLU A 114 -14.18 27.71 -1.86
N GLN A 115 -13.28 27.15 -2.68
CA GLN A 115 -12.76 27.84 -3.88
C GLN A 115 -13.82 28.06 -4.97
N GLN A 116 -14.82 27.17 -5.06
CA GLN A 116 -15.93 27.32 -5.99
C GLN A 116 -16.92 28.41 -5.51
N GLN A 117 -17.19 28.49 -4.20
CA GLN A 117 -18.05 29.52 -3.61
C GLN A 117 -17.45 30.94 -3.71
N GLU A 118 -16.13 31.09 -3.55
CA GLU A 118 -15.44 32.37 -3.77
C GLU A 118 -15.48 32.82 -5.23
N ARG A 119 -15.46 31.87 -6.18
CA ARG A 119 -15.59 32.16 -7.62
C ARG A 119 -17.00 32.57 -8.01
N ASP A 120 -18.01 31.92 -7.45
CA ASP A 120 -19.42 32.21 -7.73
C ASP A 120 -19.91 33.49 -7.01
N GLY A 121 -19.22 33.92 -5.94
CA GLY A 121 -19.50 35.15 -5.18
C GLY A 121 -19.03 36.47 -5.82
N LEU A 122 -18.18 36.44 -6.86
CA LEU A 122 -17.70 37.64 -7.57
C LEU A 122 -18.55 38.02 -8.81
N GLY A 123 -19.65 37.31 -9.08
CA GLY A 123 -20.48 37.50 -10.28
C GLY A 123 -21.62 38.53 -10.18
N GLY A 124 -21.66 39.39 -9.16
CA GLY A 124 -22.85 40.19 -8.84
C GLY A 124 -22.64 41.68 -8.61
N ASN A 125 -22.01 42.43 -9.53
CA ASN A 125 -22.30 43.86 -9.70
C ASN A 125 -21.68 44.43 -11.01
N THR A 126 -22.43 44.47 -12.11
CA THR A 126 -22.13 45.38 -13.24
C THR A 126 -23.01 46.62 -13.11
N GLY A 127 -22.62 47.52 -12.22
CA GLY A 127 -23.22 48.84 -12.08
C GLY A 127 -22.19 49.92 -12.38
N GLY A 128 -22.37 50.61 -13.51
CA GLY A 128 -21.97 52.01 -13.72
C GLY A 128 -20.48 52.34 -13.68
N ALA A 129 -19.89 52.55 -14.85
CA ALA A 129 -18.63 53.28 -14.98
C ALA A 129 -18.82 54.74 -14.52
N SER A 130 -18.00 55.19 -13.57
CA SER A 130 -17.48 56.56 -13.52
C SER A 130 -16.15 56.55 -12.78
N GLU A 131 -15.08 56.88 -13.52
CA GLU A 131 -13.75 57.13 -12.99
C GLU A 131 -13.78 58.23 -11.92
N HIS A 132 -12.91 58.14 -10.90
CA HIS A 132 -11.95 59.19 -10.47
C HIS A 132 -11.21 58.80 -9.17
N GLY A 133 -9.94 58.39 -9.31
CA GLY A 133 -8.79 58.72 -8.45
C GLY A 133 -8.61 58.13 -7.03
N ARG A 134 -7.56 57.30 -6.83
CA ARG A 134 -6.41 57.47 -5.87
C ARG A 134 -5.61 56.16 -5.65
N PRO A 135 -4.36 56.22 -5.14
CA PRO A 135 -3.29 55.25 -5.47
C PRO A 135 -3.19 54.03 -4.53
N ALA A 136 -2.44 53.04 -5.01
CA ALA A 136 -2.25 51.69 -4.46
C ALA A 136 -1.52 51.61 -3.10
N PRO A 137 -1.80 50.58 -2.27
CA PRO A 137 -0.86 50.09 -1.26
C PRO A 137 -0.16 48.79 -1.69
N ARG A 138 1.08 48.68 -1.20
CA ARG A 138 2.15 47.74 -1.56
C ARG A 138 1.82 46.28 -1.24
N THR A 139 1.99 45.37 -2.21
CA THR A 139 2.01 43.93 -1.97
C THR A 139 3.37 43.50 -1.44
N HIS A 140 3.42 42.97 -0.21
CA HIS A 140 4.55 42.18 0.28
C HIS A 140 4.62 40.85 -0.48
N GLY A 141 5.84 40.41 -0.78
CA GLY A 141 6.16 39.37 -1.76
C GLY A 141 5.48 38.02 -1.54
N ARG A 142 5.05 37.41 -2.66
CA ARG A 142 4.69 35.99 -2.74
C ARG A 142 5.96 35.14 -2.68
N ASN A 143 5.95 34.23 -1.71
CA ASN A 143 6.94 33.18 -1.54
C ASN A 143 6.83 32.17 -2.70
N THR A 144 7.87 32.06 -3.52
CA THR A 144 7.99 31.14 -4.65
C THR A 144 8.32 29.73 -4.14
N ARG A 145 7.33 28.92 -3.79
CA ARG A 145 7.55 27.49 -3.50
C ARG A 145 6.39 26.56 -3.82
N SER A 146 5.52 26.94 -4.76
CA SER A 146 4.41 26.09 -5.21
C SER A 146 4.47 25.70 -6.69
N GLN A 147 5.46 26.14 -7.46
CA GLN A 147 5.58 25.82 -8.89
C GLN A 147 6.28 24.50 -9.20
N GLY A 148 6.74 23.73 -8.21
CA GLY A 148 7.50 22.50 -8.44
C GLY A 148 6.69 21.19 -8.46
N ILE A 149 5.41 21.22 -8.08
CA ILE A 149 4.63 19.99 -7.87
C ILE A 149 3.62 19.77 -9.01
N GLU A 150 3.16 20.83 -9.67
CA GLU A 150 2.15 20.71 -10.73
C GLU A 150 2.74 20.15 -12.05
N ASP A 151 4.03 20.36 -12.31
CA ASP A 151 4.69 19.86 -13.53
C ASP A 151 5.02 18.35 -13.49
N ALA A 152 5.08 17.75 -12.29
CA ALA A 152 5.45 16.33 -12.14
C ALA A 152 4.28 15.38 -12.44
N LEU A 153 3.03 15.83 -12.27
CA LEU A 153 1.83 15.01 -12.47
C LEU A 153 1.38 14.93 -13.94
N ALA A 154 1.80 15.90 -14.77
CA ALA A 154 1.48 15.90 -16.20
C ALA A 154 2.36 14.95 -17.04
N SER A 155 3.49 14.48 -16.48
CA SER A 155 4.42 13.61 -17.22
C SER A 155 4.05 12.12 -17.17
N THR A 156 3.27 11.68 -16.19
CA THR A 156 2.91 10.26 -16.02
C THR A 156 1.73 9.80 -16.87
N GLU A 157 0.88 10.71 -17.37
CA GLU A 157 -0.29 10.33 -18.19
C GLU A 157 0.05 10.13 -19.68
N SER A 158 1.28 10.42 -20.12
CA SER A 158 1.69 10.27 -21.53
C SER A 158 2.33 8.91 -21.86
N GLU A 159 2.78 8.12 -20.88
CA GLU A 159 3.46 6.83 -21.13
C GLU A 159 2.50 5.63 -21.21
N GLU A 160 1.26 5.72 -20.69
CA GLU A 160 0.27 4.63 -20.78
C GLU A 160 -0.43 4.51 -22.15
N MET A 161 -0.20 5.43 -23.08
CA MET A 161 -0.82 5.38 -24.42
C MET A 161 0.05 4.74 -25.52
N GLN A 162 1.24 4.24 -25.21
CA GLN A 162 2.16 3.67 -26.22
C GLN A 162 2.61 2.22 -26.02
N ALA A 163 2.05 1.50 -25.06
CA ALA A 163 2.24 0.05 -24.92
C ALA A 163 0.96 -0.71 -25.33
N GLY A 164 0.58 -0.54 -26.61
CA GLY A 164 -0.36 -1.43 -27.31
C GLY A 164 0.40 -2.50 -28.08
#